data_AF-A0A3E0U020-F1
#
_entry.id   AF-A0A3E0U020-F1
#
_cell.length_a   1.000
_cell.length_b   1.000
_cell.length_c   1.000
_cell.angle_alpha   90.00
_cell.angle_beta   90.00
_cell.angle_gamma   90.00
#
_symmetry.space_group_name_H-M   'P 1'
#
loop_
_entity.id
_entity.type
_entity.pdbx_description
1 polymer ?
#
loop_
_entity_poly.entity_id
_entity_poly.type
_entity_poly.pdbx_seq_one_letter_code
_entity_poly.pdbx_strand_id
1 'polypeptide(L)'
;MDNITSSEQQPAIPFSAIAIRACKFSIIIGSILTMINQWNGIFGDANIAVIPMLLTYLVPFCVSSYSSYLSEVSCRKRETDMRNMLVNKQAHNQSLQQTGNSMHSLTQTLVTNATNVNAASRKRVPFIESLVGIMADSVNQSRNSCTELTDSRTHVAELKQMFTAITEHIEQLVNEIKVNADSTISLKAETAEFLKDFNQVVEMADTISSLSEKTNLLALNASIEAARAGELGRGFAVVAEEVKTLANASKDSASDIDQVCQALRVKQQEIEQKFEALANSLSQSMNLSTSGQSNLSGQMEHALSAIEIINTHLTDIISQNEHACDRFSEVAEQIDMMKADAEKAVQGSANNIQIGQQVLELIDDVRAAS
;
A
#
# COMPACT_ATOMS: atom_id res chain seq x y z
N MET A 1 6.28 68.39 17.30
CA MET A 1 6.94 69.29 16.33
C MET A 1 5.84 69.82 15.43
N ASP A 2 4.82 70.48 15.95
CA ASP A 2 4.85 71.79 16.64
C ASP A 2 5.78 72.78 15.97
N ASN A 3 5.16 73.86 15.48
CA ASN A 3 5.72 75.16 15.15
C ASN A 3 5.94 75.48 13.65
N ILE A 4 4.86 75.57 12.86
CA ILE A 4 4.81 76.48 11.69
C ILE A 4 3.39 77.08 11.56
N THR A 5 2.98 77.87 12.55
CA THR A 5 1.87 78.83 12.42
C THR A 5 2.33 80.20 12.90
N SER A 6 3.48 80.65 12.38
CA SER A 6 3.86 82.05 12.44
C SER A 6 3.43 82.70 11.13
N SER A 7 2.20 83.19 11.12
CA SER A 7 1.75 84.25 10.21
C SER A 7 2.59 85.49 10.49
N GLU A 8 3.82 85.49 9.98
CA GLU A 8 4.67 86.67 9.97
C GLU A 8 4.07 87.62 8.93
N GLN A 9 3.17 88.50 9.39
CA GLN A 9 2.68 89.62 8.60
C GLN A 9 3.89 90.47 8.22
N GLN A 10 4.39 90.27 7.00
CA GLN A 10 5.44 91.09 6.40
C GLN A 10 5.02 92.57 6.49
N PRO A 11 5.88 93.45 7.01
CA PRO A 11 5.51 94.83 7.28
C PRO A 11 4.99 95.51 6.01
N ALA A 12 3.89 96.27 6.17
CA ALA A 12 3.41 97.15 5.13
C ALA A 12 4.57 98.07 4.71
N ILE A 13 4.84 98.14 3.40
CA ILE A 13 5.80 99.13 2.91
C ILE A 13 5.24 100.48 3.31
N PRO A 14 6.04 101.35 3.95
CA PRO A 14 5.53 102.63 4.35
C PRO A 14 5.10 103.33 3.07
N PHE A 15 3.84 103.76 3.01
CA PHE A 15 3.24 104.46 1.87
C PHE A 15 4.13 105.61 1.36
N SER A 16 4.99 106.11 2.24
CA SER A 16 6.08 107.04 1.94
C SER A 16 7.03 106.60 0.83
N ALA A 17 7.41 105.32 0.70
CA ALA A 17 8.39 104.88 -0.30
C ALA A 17 7.82 104.94 -1.74
N ILE A 18 6.55 104.54 -1.91
CA ILE A 18 5.83 104.62 -3.19
C ILE A 18 5.60 106.10 -3.55
N ALA A 19 5.13 106.89 -2.58
CA ALA A 19 4.89 108.31 -2.74
C ALA A 19 6.17 109.09 -3.10
N ILE A 20 7.32 108.75 -2.50
CA ILE A 20 8.61 109.39 -2.81
C ILE A 20 9.06 109.07 -4.24
N ARG A 21 8.93 107.82 -4.70
CA ARG A 21 9.28 107.45 -6.09
C ARG A 21 8.37 108.16 -7.10
N ALA A 22 7.06 108.18 -6.84
CA ALA A 22 6.10 108.88 -7.68
C ALA A 22 6.32 110.40 -7.68
N CYS A 23 6.71 110.98 -6.55
CA CYS A 23 7.05 112.40 -6.43
C CYS A 23 8.29 112.74 -7.27
N LYS A 24 9.37 111.95 -7.19
CA LYS A 24 10.57 112.16 -8.03
C LYS A 24 10.24 112.08 -9.52
N PHE A 25 9.44 111.09 -9.92
CA PHE A 25 9.04 110.93 -11.32
C PHE A 25 8.14 112.08 -11.81
N SER A 26 7.19 112.50 -10.97
CA SER A 26 6.32 113.65 -11.21
C SER A 26 7.08 114.96 -11.33
N ILE A 27 8.08 115.20 -10.49
CA ILE A 27 8.92 116.40 -10.58
C ILE A 27 9.66 116.43 -11.92
N ILE A 28 10.32 115.33 -12.30
CA ILE A 28 11.10 115.28 -13.55
C ILE A 28 10.21 115.46 -14.78
N ILE A 29 9.15 114.65 -14.89
CA ILE A 29 8.28 114.65 -16.07
C ILE A 29 7.37 115.87 -16.08
N GLY A 30 6.88 116.31 -14.92
CA GLY A 30 6.08 117.51 -14.79
C GLY A 30 6.86 118.76 -15.15
N SER A 31 8.15 118.85 -14.80
CA SER A 31 9.02 119.95 -15.25
C SER A 31 9.19 119.97 -16.77
N ILE A 32 9.41 118.81 -17.40
CA ILE A 32 9.52 118.71 -18.87
C ILE A 32 8.20 119.08 -19.55
N LEU A 33 7.07 118.54 -19.09
CA LEU A 33 5.74 118.81 -19.65
C LEU A 33 5.33 120.27 -19.49
N THR A 34 5.65 120.89 -18.36
CA THR A 34 5.38 122.31 -18.13
C THR A 34 6.20 123.18 -19.07
N MET A 35 7.48 122.83 -19.28
CA MET A 35 8.36 123.52 -20.23
C MET A 35 7.83 123.44 -21.67
N ILE A 36 7.29 122.27 -22.09
CA ILE A 36 6.72 122.07 -23.43
C ILE A 36 5.37 122.81 -23.57
N ASN A 37 4.43 122.59 -22.64
CA ASN A 37 3.05 123.06 -22.79
C ASN A 37 2.88 124.56 -22.49
N GLN A 38 3.80 125.16 -21.72
CA GLN A 38 3.72 126.56 -21.32
C GLN A 38 4.97 127.37 -21.69
N TRP A 39 5.68 126.96 -22.75
CA TRP A 39 6.89 127.65 -23.23
C TRP A 39 6.69 129.18 -23.38
N ASN A 40 5.60 129.59 -24.04
CA ASN A 40 5.27 131.00 -24.23
C ASN A 40 4.86 131.74 -22.95
N GLY A 41 4.41 131.03 -21.91
CA GLY A 41 4.09 131.62 -20.61
C GLY A 41 5.30 131.74 -19.67
N ILE A 42 6.34 130.92 -19.90
CA ILE A 42 7.59 130.97 -19.13
C ILE A 42 8.59 131.97 -19.75
N PHE A 43 8.64 132.05 -21.08
CA PHE A 43 9.64 132.85 -21.81
C PHE A 43 9.05 133.95 -22.72
N GLY A 44 7.73 134.18 -22.70
CA GLY A 44 7.06 135.25 -23.45
C GLY A 44 6.08 136.05 -22.58
N ASP A 45 5.33 136.99 -23.19
CA ASP A 45 4.45 137.93 -22.47
C ASP A 45 3.06 137.36 -22.09
N ALA A 46 2.89 136.02 -22.10
CA ALA A 46 1.63 135.36 -21.79
C ALA A 46 1.56 134.93 -20.31
N ASN A 47 0.37 135.01 -19.70
CA ASN A 47 0.19 134.52 -18.33
C ASN A 47 0.29 132.99 -18.25
N ILE A 48 1.04 132.50 -17.27
CA ILE A 48 1.15 131.08 -16.92
C ILE A 48 -0.21 130.57 -16.46
N ALA A 49 -0.73 129.55 -17.15
CA ALA A 49 -1.98 128.92 -16.78
C ALA A 49 -1.74 127.93 -15.62
N VAL A 50 -2.08 128.35 -14.40
CA VAL A 50 -1.81 127.59 -13.17
C VAL A 50 -2.50 126.21 -13.17
N ILE A 51 -3.71 126.10 -13.74
CA ILE A 51 -4.46 124.83 -13.76
C ILE A 51 -3.77 123.79 -14.66
N PRO A 52 -3.42 124.08 -15.93
CA PRO A 52 -2.63 123.14 -16.73
C PRO A 52 -1.25 122.83 -16.14
N MET A 53 -0.60 123.77 -15.44
CA MET A 53 0.69 123.54 -14.77
C MET A 53 0.54 122.59 -13.57
N LEU A 54 -0.52 122.70 -12.78
CA LEU A 54 -0.77 121.72 -11.71
C LEU A 54 -1.06 120.33 -12.29
N LEU A 55 -1.80 120.26 -13.40
CA LEU A 55 -2.10 119.01 -14.10
C LEU A 55 -0.84 118.31 -14.65
N THR A 56 0.16 119.06 -15.13
CA THR A 56 1.42 118.47 -15.65
C THR A 56 2.24 117.76 -14.56
N TYR A 57 2.09 118.12 -13.28
CA TYR A 57 2.72 117.39 -12.17
C TYR A 57 1.77 116.36 -11.53
N LEU A 58 0.48 116.71 -11.36
CA LEU A 58 -0.51 115.85 -10.71
C LEU A 58 -0.77 114.56 -11.50
N VAL A 59 -0.91 114.64 -12.83
CA VAL A 59 -1.21 113.46 -13.66
C VAL A 59 -0.06 112.45 -13.62
N PRO A 60 1.22 112.84 -13.86
CA PRO A 60 2.34 111.90 -13.71
C PRO A 60 2.48 111.35 -12.28
N PHE A 61 2.16 112.14 -11.25
CA PHE A 61 2.19 111.67 -9.86
C PHE A 61 1.14 110.58 -9.60
N CYS A 62 -0.10 110.80 -10.02
CA CYS A 62 -1.19 109.83 -9.86
C CYS A 62 -0.94 108.56 -10.69
N VAL A 63 -0.49 108.71 -11.94
CA VAL A 63 -0.18 107.57 -12.82
C VAL A 63 1.01 106.78 -12.29
N SER A 64 2.08 107.44 -11.85
CA SER A 64 3.27 106.77 -11.28
C SER A 64 2.98 106.12 -9.93
N SER A 65 2.16 106.74 -9.08
CA SER A 65 1.71 106.16 -7.82
C SER A 65 0.84 104.91 -8.05
N TYR A 66 -0.11 104.99 -8.99
CA TYR A 66 -0.99 103.87 -9.31
C TYR A 66 -0.26 102.73 -10.01
N SER A 67 0.65 103.02 -10.95
CA SER A 67 1.45 101.98 -11.63
C SER A 67 2.45 101.32 -10.69
N SER A 68 3.08 102.09 -9.79
CA SER A 68 3.99 101.53 -8.77
C SER A 68 3.24 100.64 -7.79
N TYR A 69 2.04 101.06 -7.35
CA TYR A 69 1.17 100.24 -6.51
C TYR A 69 0.75 98.93 -7.21
N LEU A 70 0.28 99.01 -8.45
CA LEU A 70 -0.08 97.82 -9.26
C LEU A 70 1.11 96.88 -9.49
N SER A 71 2.29 97.42 -9.79
CA SER A 71 3.51 96.65 -10.01
C SER A 71 3.93 95.89 -8.75
N GLU A 72 3.86 96.54 -7.60
CA GLU A 72 4.26 95.96 -6.32
C GLU A 72 3.27 94.90 -5.79
N VAL A 73 1.96 95.15 -5.97
CA VAL A 73 0.92 94.13 -5.71
C VAL A 73 1.10 92.92 -6.62
N SER A 74 1.38 93.15 -7.91
CA SER A 74 1.63 92.07 -8.89
C SER A 74 2.90 91.29 -8.56
N CYS A 75 3.95 91.97 -8.09
CA CYS A 75 5.20 91.36 -7.66
C CYS A 75 4.99 90.49 -6.41
N ARG A 76 4.30 91.00 -5.38
CA ARG A 76 3.96 90.23 -4.17
C ARG A 76 3.07 89.03 -4.47
N LYS A 77 2.09 89.17 -5.36
CA LYS A 77 1.26 88.03 -5.80
C LYS A 77 2.12 86.95 -6.45
N ARG A 78 3.01 87.33 -7.37
CA ARG A 78 3.95 86.41 -8.02
C ARG A 78 4.92 85.76 -7.03
N GLU A 79 5.41 86.50 -6.04
CA GLU A 79 6.27 85.98 -4.97
C GLU A 79 5.52 85.00 -4.05
N THR A 80 4.28 85.30 -3.71
CA THR A 80 3.41 84.42 -2.90
C THR A 80 3.05 83.15 -3.67
N ASP A 81 2.70 83.26 -4.95
CA ASP A 81 2.41 82.12 -5.83
C ASP A 81 3.66 81.23 -6.01
N MET A 82 4.83 81.84 -6.19
CA MET A 82 6.10 81.11 -6.30
C MET A 82 6.48 80.42 -4.98
N ARG A 83 6.30 81.09 -3.83
CA ARG A 83 6.51 80.49 -2.50
C ARG A 83 5.55 79.32 -2.28
N ASN A 84 4.27 79.47 -2.61
CA ASN A 84 3.28 78.40 -2.53
C ASN A 84 3.63 77.22 -3.46
N MET A 85 4.10 77.49 -4.68
CA MET A 85 4.56 76.48 -5.62
C MET A 85 5.80 75.72 -5.10
N LEU A 86 6.75 76.41 -4.47
CA LEU A 86 7.94 75.80 -3.86
C LEU A 86 7.55 74.94 -2.65
N VAL A 87 6.68 75.42 -1.78
CA VAL A 87 6.16 74.64 -0.64
C VAL A 87 5.40 73.40 -1.11
N ASN A 88 4.55 73.53 -2.13
CA ASN A 88 3.81 72.40 -2.69
C ASN A 88 4.74 71.40 -3.39
N LYS A 89 5.75 71.87 -4.15
CA LYS A 89 6.78 71.02 -4.76
C LYS A 89 7.61 70.29 -3.70
N GLN A 90 7.95 70.96 -2.61
CA GLN A 90 8.68 70.37 -1.48
C GLN A 90 7.85 69.32 -0.74
N ALA A 91 6.57 69.61 -0.46
CA ALA A 91 5.64 68.64 0.13
C ALA A 91 5.42 67.42 -0.78
N HIS A 92 5.31 67.63 -2.09
CA HIS A 92 5.22 66.55 -3.06
C HIS A 92 6.48 65.69 -3.11
N ASN A 93 7.68 66.31 -3.08
CA ASN A 93 8.94 65.58 -3.09
C ASN A 93 9.14 64.76 -1.80
N GLN A 94 8.73 65.31 -0.64
CA GLN A 94 8.71 64.56 0.63
C GLN A 94 7.75 63.36 0.58
N SER A 95 6.55 63.54 0.03
CA SER A 95 5.59 62.44 -0.17
C SER A 95 6.12 61.36 -1.12
N LEU A 96 6.80 61.78 -2.20
CA LEU A 96 7.43 60.88 -3.16
C LEU A 96 8.59 60.09 -2.53
N GLN A 97 9.42 60.73 -1.70
CA GLN A 97 10.47 60.06 -0.94
C GLN A 97 9.90 59.05 0.07
N GLN A 98 8.83 59.42 0.80
CA GLN A 98 8.17 58.51 1.73
C GLN A 98 7.54 57.30 1.01
N THR A 99 6.94 57.53 -0.15
CA THR A 99 6.40 56.47 -1.01
C THR A 99 7.51 55.58 -1.54
N GLY A 100 8.61 56.15 -2.03
CA GLY A 100 9.80 55.42 -2.48
C GLY A 100 10.45 54.58 -1.38
N ASN A 101 10.56 55.11 -0.15
CA ASN A 101 11.03 54.37 1.01
C ASN A 101 10.12 53.18 1.37
N SER A 102 8.81 53.40 1.32
CA SER A 102 7.82 52.35 1.58
C SER A 102 7.86 51.26 0.50
N MET A 103 7.96 51.65 -0.77
CA MET A 103 8.14 50.72 -1.90
C MET A 103 9.44 49.93 -1.76
N HIS A 104 10.56 50.58 -1.42
CA HIS A 104 11.84 49.89 -1.24
C HIS A 104 11.73 48.81 -0.15
N SER A 105 11.17 49.16 1.01
CA SER A 105 10.98 48.21 2.11
C SER A 105 10.04 47.05 1.74
N LEU A 106 8.94 47.32 1.04
CA LEU A 106 7.99 46.30 0.57
C LEU A 106 8.65 45.37 -0.46
N THR A 107 9.37 45.93 -1.43
CA THR A 107 10.07 45.15 -2.46
C THR A 107 11.20 44.32 -1.86
N GLN A 108 11.95 44.84 -0.89
CA GLN A 108 12.97 44.07 -0.18
C GLN A 108 12.35 42.90 0.62
N THR A 109 11.18 43.13 1.24
CA THR A 109 10.42 42.06 1.90
C THR A 109 9.94 41.02 0.88
N LEU A 110 9.46 41.45 -0.30
CA LEU A 110 9.04 40.57 -1.39
C LEU A 110 10.20 39.71 -1.91
N VAL A 111 11.37 40.30 -2.17
CA VAL A 111 12.57 39.57 -2.60
C VAL A 111 13.00 38.56 -1.54
N THR A 112 13.00 38.96 -0.26
CA THR A 112 13.35 38.06 0.85
C THR A 112 12.38 36.89 0.94
N ASN A 113 11.08 37.15 0.91
CA ASN A 113 10.05 36.11 0.92
C ASN A 113 10.16 35.19 -0.30
N ALA A 114 10.36 35.74 -1.50
CA ALA A 114 10.52 34.97 -2.73
C ALA A 114 11.79 34.11 -2.68
N THR A 115 12.89 34.60 -2.10
CA THR A 115 14.13 33.83 -1.88
C THR A 115 13.91 32.66 -0.92
N ASN A 116 13.22 32.91 0.19
CA ASN A 116 12.88 31.88 1.17
C ASN A 116 12.00 30.78 0.56
N VAL A 117 10.96 31.18 -0.20
CA VAL A 117 10.11 30.24 -0.94
C VAL A 117 10.93 29.44 -1.97
N ASN A 118 11.85 30.09 -2.70
CA ASN A 118 12.70 29.41 -3.68
C ASN A 118 13.52 28.29 -3.05
N ALA A 119 14.23 28.65 -1.97
CA ALA A 119 15.10 27.73 -1.26
C ALA A 119 14.30 26.56 -0.65
N ALA A 120 13.15 26.84 -0.04
CA ALA A 120 12.28 25.82 0.52
C ALA A 120 11.67 24.89 -0.54
N SER A 121 11.29 25.43 -1.70
CA SER A 121 10.75 24.62 -2.81
C SER A 121 11.85 23.78 -3.50
N ARG A 122 13.05 24.33 -3.68
CA ARG A 122 14.21 23.56 -4.20
C ARG A 122 14.58 22.38 -3.32
N LYS A 123 14.50 22.53 -1.99
CA LYS A 123 14.73 21.42 -1.05
C LYS A 123 13.61 20.37 -1.04
N ARG A 124 12.39 20.72 -1.46
CA ARG A 124 11.26 19.79 -1.53
C ARG A 124 11.35 18.81 -2.69
N VAL A 125 11.89 19.21 -3.84
CA VAL A 125 12.02 18.36 -5.03
C VAL A 125 12.76 17.03 -4.74
N PRO A 126 13.98 17.01 -4.17
CA PRO A 126 14.67 15.74 -3.90
C PRO A 126 13.98 14.89 -2.84
N PHE A 127 13.27 15.51 -1.90
CA PHE A 127 12.44 14.78 -0.92
C PHE A 127 11.26 14.08 -1.61
N ILE A 128 10.58 14.77 -2.51
CA ILE A 128 9.48 14.23 -3.33
C ILE A 128 9.99 13.07 -4.21
N GLU A 129 11.17 13.20 -4.83
CA GLU A 129 11.77 12.11 -5.62
C GLU A 129 12.07 10.86 -4.77
N SER A 130 12.52 11.04 -3.52
CA SER A 130 12.67 9.93 -2.59
C SER A 130 11.34 9.24 -2.25
N LEU A 131 10.24 9.99 -2.15
CA LEU A 131 8.92 9.42 -1.89
C LEU A 131 8.42 8.58 -3.08
N VAL A 132 8.71 8.98 -4.32
CA VAL A 132 8.39 8.17 -5.51
C VAL A 132 9.05 6.79 -5.44
N GLY A 133 10.32 6.73 -5.07
CA GLY A 133 11.04 5.47 -4.91
C GLY A 133 10.41 4.56 -3.85
N ILE A 134 10.10 5.13 -2.67
CA ILE A 134 9.45 4.39 -1.58
C ILE A 134 8.07 3.86 -2.01
N MET A 135 7.29 4.64 -2.75
CA MET A 135 5.97 4.19 -3.24
C MET A 135 6.10 3.07 -4.27
N ALA A 136 7.05 3.17 -5.21
CA ALA A 136 7.31 2.12 -6.18
C ALA A 136 7.72 0.80 -5.51
N ASP A 137 8.60 0.88 -4.51
CA ASP A 137 9.01 -0.28 -3.71
C ASP A 137 7.81 -0.87 -2.94
N SER A 138 6.96 -0.03 -2.35
CA SER A 138 5.77 -0.46 -1.60
C SER A 138 4.75 -1.17 -2.51
N VAL A 139 4.52 -0.66 -3.72
CA VAL A 139 3.66 -1.33 -4.72
C VAL A 139 4.22 -2.69 -5.11
N ASN A 140 5.53 -2.76 -5.40
CA ASN A 140 6.17 -4.02 -5.76
C ASN A 140 6.13 -5.04 -4.62
N GLN A 141 6.38 -4.60 -3.38
CA GLN A 141 6.29 -5.45 -2.20
C GLN A 141 4.87 -5.99 -1.99
N SER A 142 3.85 -5.14 -2.12
CA SER A 142 2.44 -5.54 -1.97
C SER A 142 2.02 -6.52 -3.06
N ARG A 143 2.46 -6.30 -4.31
CA ARG A 143 2.19 -7.21 -5.43
C ARG A 143 2.87 -8.58 -5.24
N ASN A 144 4.13 -8.60 -4.83
CA ASN A 144 4.83 -9.85 -4.54
C ASN A 144 4.13 -10.62 -3.40
N SER A 145 3.67 -9.91 -2.37
CA SER A 145 2.91 -10.50 -1.27
C SER A 145 1.61 -11.14 -1.77
N CYS A 146 0.87 -10.51 -2.69
CA CYS A 146 -0.31 -11.13 -3.32
C CYS A 146 0.02 -12.44 -4.06
N THR A 147 1.13 -12.48 -4.80
CA THR A 147 1.57 -13.69 -5.50
C THR A 147 1.89 -14.81 -4.51
N GLU A 148 2.69 -14.54 -3.47
CA GLU A 148 3.03 -15.52 -2.44
C GLU A 148 1.79 -16.05 -1.68
N LEU A 149 0.82 -15.18 -1.40
CA LEU A 149 -0.44 -15.56 -0.76
C LEU A 149 -1.33 -16.40 -1.68
N THR A 150 -1.31 -16.15 -2.98
CA THR A 150 -2.04 -16.95 -3.98
C THR A 150 -1.44 -18.35 -4.07
N ASP A 151 -0.11 -18.46 -4.07
CA ASP A 151 0.59 -19.75 -4.00
C ASP A 151 0.33 -20.47 -2.66
N SER A 152 0.30 -19.73 -1.56
CA SER A 152 -0.07 -20.30 -0.26
C SER A 152 -1.50 -20.87 -0.27
N ARG A 153 -2.42 -20.21 -0.98
CA ARG A 153 -3.81 -20.66 -1.12
C ARG A 153 -3.91 -21.97 -1.91
N THR A 154 -3.12 -22.13 -2.98
CA THR A 154 -3.08 -23.41 -3.72
C THR A 154 -2.53 -24.54 -2.84
N HIS A 155 -1.48 -24.30 -2.07
CA HIS A 155 -0.93 -25.29 -1.13
C HIS A 155 -1.94 -25.69 -0.04
N VAL A 156 -2.72 -24.73 0.48
CA VAL A 156 -3.78 -25.00 1.46
C VAL A 156 -4.92 -25.84 0.85
N ALA A 157 -5.25 -25.61 -0.43
CA ALA A 157 -6.23 -26.43 -1.14
C ALA A 157 -5.72 -27.87 -1.36
N GLU A 158 -4.44 -28.05 -1.70
CA GLU A 158 -3.82 -29.37 -1.81
C GLU A 158 -3.81 -30.11 -0.47
N LEU A 159 -3.50 -29.42 0.64
CA LEU A 159 -3.60 -29.99 1.99
C LEU A 159 -5.02 -30.49 2.29
N LYS A 160 -6.06 -29.71 1.94
CA LYS A 160 -7.47 -30.13 2.11
C LYS A 160 -7.77 -31.44 1.38
N GLN A 161 -7.27 -31.57 0.16
CA GLN A 161 -7.45 -32.78 -0.65
C GLN A 161 -6.70 -33.98 -0.06
N MET A 162 -5.45 -33.79 0.36
CA MET A 162 -4.65 -34.83 1.02
C MET A 162 -5.34 -35.36 2.28
N PHE A 163 -5.84 -34.45 3.12
CA PHE A 163 -6.60 -34.80 4.30
C PHE A 163 -7.83 -35.63 3.93
N THR A 164 -8.67 -35.16 3.02
CA THR A 164 -9.85 -35.93 2.56
C THR A 164 -9.48 -37.35 2.09
N ALA A 165 -8.39 -37.50 1.31
CA ALA A 165 -7.90 -38.79 0.84
C ALA A 165 -7.43 -39.71 1.98
N ILE A 166 -6.80 -39.16 3.04
CA ILE A 166 -6.37 -39.93 4.20
C ILE A 166 -7.58 -40.55 4.93
N THR A 167 -8.68 -39.81 5.10
CA THR A 167 -9.90 -40.33 5.73
C THR A 167 -10.48 -41.49 4.92
N GLU A 168 -10.55 -41.34 3.60
CA GLU A 168 -11.05 -42.38 2.70
C GLU A 168 -10.17 -43.65 2.75
N HIS A 169 -8.85 -43.50 2.73
CA HIS A 169 -7.92 -44.63 2.83
C HIS A 169 -8.05 -45.41 4.14
N ILE A 170 -8.36 -44.73 5.25
CA ILE A 170 -8.52 -45.40 6.54
C ILE A 170 -9.86 -46.12 6.63
N GLU A 171 -10.92 -45.56 6.05
CA GLU A 171 -12.19 -46.27 5.91
C GLU A 171 -12.03 -47.55 5.08
N GLN A 172 -11.29 -47.47 3.96
CA GLN A 172 -10.92 -48.64 3.15
C GLN A 172 -10.15 -49.68 3.96
N LEU A 173 -9.13 -49.26 4.73
CA LEU A 173 -8.31 -50.17 5.53
C LEU A 173 -9.13 -50.89 6.61
N VAL A 174 -10.07 -50.21 7.27
CA VAL A 174 -10.99 -50.83 8.23
C VAL A 174 -11.88 -51.86 7.55
N ASN A 175 -12.37 -51.55 6.34
CA ASN A 175 -13.18 -52.50 5.57
C ASN A 175 -12.38 -53.72 5.11
N GLU A 176 -11.13 -53.55 4.67
CA GLU A 176 -10.25 -54.67 4.30
C GLU A 176 -9.97 -55.62 5.47
N ILE A 177 -9.72 -55.07 6.67
CA ILE A 177 -9.54 -55.88 7.89
C ILE A 177 -10.80 -56.70 8.19
N LYS A 178 -11.98 -56.10 8.02
CA LYS A 178 -13.25 -56.80 8.20
C LYS A 178 -13.42 -57.94 7.19
N VAL A 179 -13.15 -57.69 5.91
CA VAL A 179 -13.22 -58.73 4.85
C VAL A 179 -12.24 -59.87 5.14
N ASN A 180 -11.03 -59.56 5.59
CA ASN A 180 -10.05 -60.57 6.01
C ASN A 180 -10.53 -61.39 7.21
N ALA A 181 -11.30 -60.79 8.11
CA ALA A 181 -11.87 -61.49 9.26
C ALA A 181 -12.95 -62.46 8.87
N ASP A 182 -13.86 -62.03 8.01
CA ASP A 182 -14.92 -62.89 7.47
C ASP A 182 -14.31 -64.05 6.66
N SER A 183 -13.27 -63.78 5.87
CA SER A 183 -12.54 -64.80 5.10
C SER A 183 -11.81 -65.81 6.00
N THR A 184 -11.23 -65.36 7.11
CA THR A 184 -10.59 -66.23 8.11
C THR A 184 -11.62 -67.15 8.77
N ILE A 185 -12.82 -66.64 9.08
CA ILE A 185 -13.92 -67.43 9.63
C ILE A 185 -14.39 -68.49 8.62
N SER A 186 -14.55 -68.12 7.34
CA SER A 186 -14.93 -69.06 6.27
C SER A 186 -13.89 -70.17 6.10
N LEU A 187 -12.60 -69.80 6.01
CA LEU A 187 -11.50 -70.75 5.89
C LEU A 187 -11.43 -71.72 7.07
N LYS A 188 -11.69 -71.24 8.30
CA LYS A 188 -11.76 -72.10 9.49
C LYS A 188 -12.91 -73.10 9.38
N ALA A 189 -14.08 -72.68 8.87
CA ALA A 189 -15.23 -73.57 8.68
C ALA A 189 -14.97 -74.63 7.59
N GLU A 190 -14.40 -74.25 6.45
CA GLU A 190 -14.01 -75.18 5.39
C GLU A 190 -12.97 -76.19 5.87
N THR A 191 -12.00 -75.73 6.66
CA THR A 191 -11.02 -76.63 7.29
C THR A 191 -11.71 -77.61 8.24
N ALA A 192 -12.67 -77.16 9.04
CA ALA A 192 -13.44 -78.04 9.94
C ALA A 192 -14.24 -79.11 9.19
N GLU A 193 -14.81 -78.77 8.03
CA GLU A 193 -15.54 -79.71 7.18
C GLU A 193 -14.60 -80.76 6.56
N PHE A 194 -13.46 -80.32 6.02
CA PHE A 194 -12.43 -81.20 5.46
C PHE A 194 -11.94 -82.26 6.47
N LEU A 195 -11.94 -81.94 7.76
CA LEU A 195 -11.54 -82.88 8.82
C LEU A 195 -12.58 -83.95 9.12
N LYS A 196 -13.84 -83.61 8.93
CA LYS A 196 -14.92 -84.59 9.01
C LYS A 196 -14.72 -85.68 7.96
N ASP A 197 -14.30 -85.31 6.75
CA ASP A 197 -14.02 -86.25 5.66
C ASP A 197 -12.83 -87.16 6.00
N PHE A 198 -11.78 -86.65 6.64
CA PHE A 198 -10.67 -87.51 7.08
C PHE A 198 -11.06 -88.55 8.14
N ASN A 199 -11.95 -88.21 9.06
CA ASN A 199 -12.42 -89.19 10.05
C ASN A 199 -13.16 -90.36 9.37
N GLN A 200 -13.84 -90.12 8.25
CA GLN A 200 -14.47 -91.19 7.47
C GLN A 200 -13.42 -92.11 6.82
N VAL A 201 -12.31 -91.55 6.33
CA VAL A 201 -11.19 -92.34 5.77
C VAL A 201 -10.56 -93.25 6.83
N VAL A 202 -10.40 -92.74 8.06
CA VAL A 202 -9.90 -93.55 9.20
C VAL A 202 -10.84 -94.71 9.48
N GLU A 203 -12.16 -94.46 9.56
CA GLU A 203 -13.15 -95.52 9.79
C GLU A 203 -13.15 -96.60 8.68
N MET A 204 -12.94 -96.17 7.43
CA MET A 204 -12.78 -97.09 6.30
C MET A 204 -11.50 -97.92 6.43
N ALA A 205 -10.38 -97.33 6.82
CA ALA A 205 -9.11 -98.04 7.03
C ALA A 205 -9.24 -99.07 8.16
N ASP A 206 -9.88 -98.72 9.28
CA ASP A 206 -10.18 -99.64 10.38
C ASP A 206 -11.04 -100.82 9.92
N THR A 207 -12.04 -100.55 9.08
CA THR A 207 -12.91 -101.58 8.50
C THR A 207 -12.11 -102.53 7.59
N ILE A 208 -11.22 -102.00 6.74
CA ILE A 208 -10.35 -102.80 5.86
C ILE A 208 -9.40 -103.66 6.71
N SER A 209 -8.81 -103.10 7.76
CA SER A 209 -7.94 -103.82 8.68
C SER A 209 -8.68 -104.99 9.34
N SER A 210 -9.88 -104.74 9.87
CA SER A 210 -10.73 -105.79 10.47
C SER A 210 -11.13 -106.88 9.46
N LEU A 211 -11.48 -106.50 8.23
CA LEU A 211 -11.83 -107.45 7.17
C LEU A 211 -10.62 -108.29 6.75
N SER A 212 -9.44 -107.67 6.68
CA SER A 212 -8.17 -108.31 6.37
C SER A 212 -7.80 -109.34 7.44
N GLU A 213 -7.97 -109.02 8.72
CA GLU A 213 -7.75 -109.98 9.82
C GLU A 213 -8.71 -111.18 9.76
N LYS A 214 -10.00 -110.94 9.51
CA LYS A 214 -10.98 -112.02 9.34
C LYS A 214 -10.66 -112.90 8.14
N THR A 215 -10.24 -112.29 7.03
CA THR A 215 -9.86 -113.01 5.81
C THR A 215 -8.59 -113.83 6.03
N ASN A 216 -7.61 -113.28 6.74
CA ASN A 216 -6.39 -113.98 7.13
C ASN A 216 -6.69 -115.21 8.02
N LEU A 217 -7.61 -115.07 8.98
CA LEU A 217 -8.07 -116.20 9.80
C LEU A 217 -8.82 -117.26 8.98
N LEU A 218 -9.67 -116.85 8.04
CA LEU A 218 -10.35 -117.78 7.13
C LEU A 218 -9.36 -118.52 6.22
N ALA A 219 -8.36 -117.82 5.68
CA ALA A 219 -7.30 -118.38 4.85
C ALA A 219 -6.41 -119.35 5.64
N LEU A 220 -6.13 -119.06 6.91
CA LEU A 220 -5.43 -119.96 7.81
C LEU A 220 -6.22 -121.25 8.04
N ASN A 221 -7.52 -121.14 8.35
CA ASN A 221 -8.40 -122.30 8.52
C ASN A 221 -8.49 -123.14 7.24
N ALA A 222 -8.59 -122.49 6.08
CA ALA A 222 -8.58 -123.16 4.78
C ALA A 222 -7.25 -123.87 4.49
N SER A 223 -6.12 -123.26 4.84
CA SER A 223 -4.78 -123.86 4.71
C SER A 223 -4.64 -125.11 5.59
N ILE A 224 -5.16 -125.06 6.83
CA ILE A 224 -5.17 -126.20 7.76
C ILE A 224 -6.02 -127.35 7.19
N GLU A 225 -7.23 -127.06 6.69
CA GLU A 225 -8.12 -128.10 6.16
C GLU A 225 -7.60 -128.67 4.83
N ALA A 226 -6.97 -127.84 3.99
CA ALA A 226 -6.29 -128.28 2.77
C ALA A 226 -5.11 -129.22 3.08
N ALA A 227 -4.32 -128.93 4.12
CA ALA A 227 -3.27 -129.83 4.60
C ALA A 227 -3.84 -131.16 5.14
N ARG A 228 -5.00 -131.09 5.81
CA ARG A 228 -5.70 -132.26 6.35
C ARG A 228 -6.23 -133.22 5.27
N ALA A 229 -6.62 -132.68 4.11
CA ALA A 229 -7.07 -133.46 2.96
C ALA A 229 -5.92 -134.15 2.17
N GLY A 230 -4.66 -133.91 2.54
CA GLY A 230 -3.49 -134.53 1.91
C GLY A 230 -3.31 -134.15 0.44
N GLU A 231 -3.01 -135.12 -0.43
CA GLU A 231 -2.78 -134.91 -1.87
C GLU A 231 -3.96 -134.25 -2.59
N LEU A 232 -5.21 -134.55 -2.18
CA LEU A 232 -6.43 -133.98 -2.78
C LEU A 232 -6.62 -132.49 -2.46
N GLY A 233 -6.00 -131.99 -1.37
CA GLY A 233 -6.11 -130.60 -0.92
C GLY A 233 -5.02 -129.67 -1.45
N ARG A 234 -4.03 -130.18 -2.18
CA ARG A 234 -2.80 -129.45 -2.54
C ARG A 234 -3.07 -128.17 -3.36
N GLY A 235 -4.05 -128.19 -4.27
CA GLY A 235 -4.47 -126.99 -5.02
C GLY A 235 -5.15 -125.94 -4.14
N PHE A 236 -5.97 -126.37 -3.18
CA PHE A 236 -6.61 -125.47 -2.20
C PHE A 236 -5.60 -124.85 -1.23
N ALA A 237 -4.53 -125.58 -0.87
CA ALA A 237 -3.47 -125.05 -0.02
C ALA A 237 -2.74 -123.87 -0.66
N VAL A 238 -2.47 -123.93 -1.97
CA VAL A 238 -1.84 -122.82 -2.71
C VAL A 238 -2.73 -121.59 -2.73
N VAL A 239 -4.03 -121.76 -3.01
CA VAL A 239 -5.00 -120.66 -3.00
C VAL A 239 -5.12 -120.06 -1.60
N ALA A 240 -5.17 -120.89 -0.56
CA ALA A 240 -5.28 -120.41 0.81
C ALA A 240 -4.05 -119.60 1.27
N GLU A 241 -2.84 -119.99 0.87
CA GLU A 241 -1.62 -119.21 1.15
C GLU A 241 -1.58 -117.88 0.38
N GLU A 242 -2.07 -117.86 -0.87
CA GLU A 242 -2.19 -116.62 -1.66
C GLU A 242 -3.20 -115.65 -1.03
N VAL A 243 -4.37 -116.17 -0.60
CA VAL A 243 -5.38 -115.36 0.13
C VAL A 243 -4.82 -114.82 1.44
N LYS A 244 -4.02 -115.61 2.17
CA LYS A 244 -3.33 -115.17 3.39
C LYS A 244 -2.37 -114.02 3.10
N THR A 245 -1.61 -114.12 2.02
CA THR A 245 -0.66 -113.07 1.58
C THR A 245 -1.39 -111.79 1.20
N LEU A 246 -2.47 -111.89 0.42
CA LEU A 246 -3.32 -110.74 0.06
C LEU A 246 -3.97 -110.08 1.29
N ALA A 247 -4.42 -110.89 2.26
CA ALA A 247 -5.00 -110.38 3.50
C ALA A 247 -3.96 -109.61 4.35
N ASN A 248 -2.73 -110.12 4.47
CA ASN A 248 -1.66 -109.40 5.16
C ASN A 248 -1.29 -108.10 4.43
N ALA A 249 -1.13 -108.14 3.10
CA ALA A 249 -0.87 -106.93 2.30
C ALA A 249 -1.98 -105.87 2.43
N SER A 250 -3.24 -106.30 2.53
CA SER A 250 -4.39 -105.41 2.76
C SER A 250 -4.35 -104.79 4.16
N LYS A 251 -3.95 -105.56 5.19
CA LYS A 251 -3.76 -105.06 6.55
C LYS A 251 -2.62 -104.04 6.62
N ASP A 252 -1.50 -104.32 5.99
CA ASP A 252 -0.34 -103.41 5.95
C ASP A 252 -0.73 -102.09 5.24
N SER A 253 -1.44 -102.18 4.11
CA SER A 253 -1.96 -101.00 3.39
C SER A 253 -2.92 -100.17 4.26
N ALA A 254 -3.81 -100.82 5.02
CA ALA A 254 -4.70 -100.13 5.96
C ALA A 254 -3.92 -99.43 7.09
N SER A 255 -2.85 -100.06 7.59
CA SER A 255 -1.96 -99.46 8.60
C SER A 255 -1.22 -98.24 8.04
N ASP A 256 -0.78 -98.27 6.78
CA ASP A 256 -0.13 -97.13 6.13
C ASP A 256 -1.10 -95.95 5.98
N ILE A 257 -2.37 -96.24 5.64
CA ILE A 257 -3.44 -95.22 5.58
C ILE A 257 -3.65 -94.58 6.97
N ASP A 258 -3.73 -95.39 8.03
CA ASP A 258 -3.89 -94.86 9.40
C ASP A 258 -2.72 -93.95 9.81
N GLN A 259 -1.48 -94.33 9.50
CA GLN A 259 -0.30 -93.50 9.78
C GLN A 259 -0.37 -92.13 9.06
N VAL A 260 -0.78 -92.13 7.79
CA VAL A 260 -0.95 -90.89 7.02
C VAL A 260 -2.06 -90.03 7.62
N CYS A 261 -3.19 -90.63 8.02
CA CYS A 261 -4.28 -89.93 8.69
C CYS A 261 -3.88 -89.34 10.05
N GLN A 262 -3.07 -90.06 10.85
CA GLN A 262 -2.53 -89.53 12.11
C GLN A 262 -1.62 -88.32 11.87
N ALA A 263 -0.72 -88.39 10.89
CA ALA A 263 0.14 -87.26 10.53
C ALA A 263 -0.68 -86.03 10.09
N LEU A 264 -1.76 -86.24 9.33
CA LEU A 264 -2.70 -85.18 8.94
C LEU A 264 -3.42 -84.57 10.15
N ARG A 265 -3.79 -85.38 11.14
CA ARG A 265 -4.43 -84.91 12.38
C ARG A 265 -3.51 -84.01 13.22
N VAL A 266 -2.20 -84.29 13.23
CA VAL A 266 -1.22 -83.39 13.88
C VAL A 266 -1.12 -82.07 13.11
N LYS A 267 -1.02 -82.12 11.78
CA LYS A 267 -0.98 -80.92 10.92
C LYS A 267 -2.23 -80.06 11.07
N GLN A 268 -3.37 -80.68 11.25
CA GLN A 268 -4.63 -80.01 11.58
C GLN A 268 -4.53 -79.22 12.88
N GLN A 269 -4.07 -79.84 13.97
CA GLN A 269 -3.99 -79.15 15.27
C GLN A 269 -3.08 -77.92 15.18
N GLU A 270 -2.00 -78.01 14.39
CA GLU A 270 -1.14 -76.86 14.07
C GLU A 270 -1.92 -75.76 13.32
N ILE A 271 -2.79 -76.12 12.37
CA ILE A 271 -3.63 -75.17 11.63
C ILE A 271 -4.69 -74.51 12.54
N GLU A 272 -5.32 -75.27 13.43
CA GLU A 272 -6.29 -74.73 14.40
C GLU A 272 -5.67 -73.68 15.32
N GLN A 273 -4.47 -73.97 15.86
CA GLN A 273 -3.71 -73.01 16.66
C GLN A 273 -3.35 -71.75 15.87
N LYS A 274 -2.97 -71.90 14.59
CA LYS A 274 -2.70 -70.76 13.70
C LYS A 274 -3.95 -69.92 13.43
N PHE A 275 -5.12 -70.53 13.25
CA PHE A 275 -6.37 -69.80 13.09
C PHE A 275 -6.77 -69.03 14.35
N GLU A 276 -6.54 -69.59 15.53
CA GLU A 276 -6.80 -68.89 16.78
C GLU A 276 -5.85 -67.69 16.98
N ALA A 277 -4.57 -67.87 16.69
CA ALA A 277 -3.60 -66.77 16.68
C ALA A 277 -3.98 -65.68 15.65
N LEU A 278 -4.40 -66.08 14.44
CA LEU A 278 -4.83 -65.17 13.39
C LEU A 278 -6.10 -64.40 13.79
N ALA A 279 -7.10 -65.08 14.36
CA ALA A 279 -8.33 -64.45 14.83
C ALA A 279 -8.05 -63.42 15.94
N ASN A 280 -7.17 -63.75 16.88
CA ASN A 280 -6.76 -62.82 17.94
C ASN A 280 -6.03 -61.60 17.35
N SER A 281 -5.07 -61.82 16.43
CA SER A 281 -4.36 -60.73 15.76
C SER A 281 -5.31 -59.82 15.00
N LEU A 282 -6.31 -60.38 14.34
CA LEU A 282 -7.24 -59.64 13.52
C LEU A 282 -8.28 -58.87 14.34
N SER A 283 -8.71 -59.44 15.47
CA SER A 283 -9.52 -58.73 16.46
C SER A 283 -8.76 -57.53 17.04
N GLN A 284 -7.47 -57.70 17.36
CA GLN A 284 -6.61 -56.60 17.79
C GLN A 284 -6.45 -55.54 16.70
N SER A 285 -6.17 -55.94 15.46
CA SER A 285 -6.09 -55.03 14.31
C SER A 285 -7.38 -54.26 14.10
N MET A 286 -8.55 -54.91 14.21
CA MET A 286 -9.85 -54.25 14.09
C MET A 286 -10.04 -53.19 15.18
N ASN A 287 -9.75 -53.52 16.44
CA ASN A 287 -9.86 -52.58 17.55
C ASN A 287 -8.92 -51.37 17.38
N LEU A 288 -7.67 -51.61 16.96
CA LEU A 288 -6.69 -50.55 16.69
C LEU A 288 -7.13 -49.67 15.50
N SER A 289 -7.62 -50.26 14.42
CA SER A 289 -8.06 -49.51 13.25
C SER A 289 -9.34 -48.71 13.51
N THR A 290 -10.32 -49.25 14.24
CA THR A 290 -11.55 -48.51 14.59
C THR A 290 -11.26 -47.37 15.58
N SER A 291 -10.44 -47.61 16.60
CA SER A 291 -10.04 -46.53 17.53
C SER A 291 -9.17 -45.48 16.85
N GLY A 292 -8.24 -45.91 15.99
CA GLY A 292 -7.43 -45.05 15.14
C GLY A 292 -8.28 -44.19 14.20
N GLN A 293 -9.28 -44.79 13.55
CA GLN A 293 -10.24 -44.07 12.69
C GLN A 293 -11.02 -43.02 13.47
N SER A 294 -11.53 -43.34 14.66
CA SER A 294 -12.26 -42.38 15.49
C SER A 294 -11.38 -41.21 15.92
N ASN A 295 -10.14 -41.48 16.38
CA ASN A 295 -9.20 -40.45 16.78
C ASN A 295 -8.81 -39.55 15.61
N LEU A 296 -8.54 -40.16 14.45
CA LEU A 296 -8.17 -39.40 13.27
C LEU A 296 -9.34 -38.59 12.72
N SER A 297 -10.56 -39.10 12.76
CA SER A 297 -11.75 -38.34 12.33
C SER A 297 -11.89 -37.04 13.12
N GLY A 298 -11.71 -37.08 14.44
CA GLY A 298 -11.71 -35.86 15.27
C GLY A 298 -10.56 -34.91 14.94
N GLN A 299 -9.33 -35.43 14.77
CA GLN A 299 -8.19 -34.62 14.36
C GLN A 299 -8.39 -33.98 12.97
N MET A 300 -9.03 -34.73 12.08
CA MET A 300 -9.33 -34.30 10.72
C MET A 300 -10.34 -33.16 10.70
N GLU A 301 -11.41 -33.26 11.49
CA GLU A 301 -12.40 -32.21 11.62
C GLU A 301 -11.76 -30.89 12.05
N HIS A 302 -10.86 -30.95 13.05
CA HIS A 302 -10.09 -29.79 13.48
C HIS A 302 -9.15 -29.26 12.39
N ALA A 303 -8.44 -30.14 11.67
CA ALA A 303 -7.53 -29.74 10.59
C ALA A 303 -8.27 -29.07 9.42
N LEU A 304 -9.40 -29.63 9.00
CA LEU A 304 -10.24 -29.07 7.93
C LEU A 304 -10.86 -27.74 8.34
N SER A 305 -11.28 -27.60 9.60
CA SER A 305 -11.75 -26.31 10.14
C SER A 305 -10.65 -25.25 10.13
N ALA A 306 -9.43 -25.61 10.56
CA ALA A 306 -8.28 -24.70 10.52
C ALA A 306 -7.93 -24.29 9.07
N ILE A 307 -7.99 -25.21 8.12
CA ILE A 307 -7.79 -24.93 6.69
C ILE A 307 -8.82 -23.93 6.15
N GLU A 308 -10.08 -24.05 6.55
CA GLU A 308 -11.13 -23.12 6.13
C GLU A 308 -10.90 -21.70 6.68
N ILE A 309 -10.47 -21.62 7.94
CA ILE A 309 -10.08 -20.35 8.58
C ILE A 309 -8.87 -19.74 7.84
N ILE A 310 -7.84 -20.54 7.53
CA ILE A 310 -6.67 -20.07 6.78
C ILE A 310 -7.07 -19.57 5.39
N ASN A 311 -7.93 -20.29 4.66
CA ASN A 311 -8.41 -19.85 3.34
C ASN A 311 -9.16 -18.52 3.39
N THR A 312 -9.97 -18.33 4.44
CA THR A 312 -10.67 -17.05 4.67
C THR A 312 -9.66 -15.94 4.89
N HIS A 313 -8.70 -16.14 5.81
CA HIS A 313 -7.64 -15.17 6.07
C HIS A 313 -6.77 -14.87 4.84
N LEU A 314 -6.40 -15.86 4.04
CA LEU A 314 -5.65 -15.64 2.81
C LEU A 314 -6.44 -14.77 1.83
N THR A 315 -7.75 -15.02 1.68
CA THR A 315 -8.63 -14.20 0.83
C THR A 315 -8.69 -12.75 1.31
N ASP A 316 -8.84 -12.55 2.62
CA ASP A 316 -8.89 -11.21 3.22
C ASP A 316 -7.56 -10.46 3.04
N ILE A 317 -6.42 -11.12 3.27
CA ILE A 317 -5.10 -10.47 3.14
C ILE A 317 -4.79 -10.16 1.67
N ILE A 318 -5.14 -11.04 0.72
CA ILE A 318 -5.00 -10.75 -0.72
C ILE A 318 -5.80 -9.50 -1.08
N SER A 319 -7.07 -9.42 -0.68
CA SER A 319 -7.91 -8.24 -0.94
C SER A 319 -7.32 -6.97 -0.30
N GLN A 320 -6.80 -7.07 0.93
CA GLN A 320 -6.15 -5.93 1.59
C GLN A 320 -4.89 -5.45 0.86
N ASN A 321 -4.07 -6.37 0.34
CA ASN A 321 -2.87 -6.03 -0.43
C ASN A 321 -3.20 -5.45 -1.81
N GLU A 322 -4.28 -5.91 -2.45
CA GLU A 322 -4.81 -5.30 -3.68
C GLU A 322 -5.25 -3.86 -3.42
N HIS A 323 -6.04 -3.62 -2.37
CA HIS A 323 -6.42 -2.29 -1.95
C HIS A 323 -5.22 -1.41 -1.55
N ALA A 324 -4.18 -2.00 -0.95
CA ALA A 324 -2.94 -1.28 -0.67
C ALA A 324 -2.24 -0.83 -1.97
N CYS A 325 -2.21 -1.67 -3.01
CA CYS A 325 -1.66 -1.30 -4.31
C CYS A 325 -2.42 -0.12 -4.94
N ASP A 326 -3.75 -0.11 -4.87
CA ASP A 326 -4.57 0.99 -5.38
C ASP A 326 -4.26 2.29 -4.63
N ARG A 327 -4.20 2.22 -3.29
CA ARG A 327 -3.88 3.38 -2.45
C ARG A 327 -2.46 3.91 -2.69
N PHE A 328 -1.48 3.03 -2.86
CA PHE A 328 -0.13 3.47 -3.20
C PHE A 328 -0.06 4.13 -4.58
N SER A 329 -0.85 3.64 -5.54
CA SER A 329 -0.94 4.25 -6.88
C SER A 329 -1.57 5.64 -6.81
N GLU A 330 -2.61 5.83 -6.00
CA GLU A 330 -3.22 7.14 -5.75
C GLU A 330 -2.23 8.10 -5.08
N VAL A 331 -1.47 7.63 -4.08
CA VAL A 331 -0.43 8.44 -3.42
C VAL A 331 0.69 8.80 -4.40
N ALA A 332 1.08 7.90 -5.30
CA ALA A 332 2.06 8.18 -6.33
C ALA A 332 1.61 9.32 -7.27
N GLU A 333 0.33 9.33 -7.68
CA GLU A 333 -0.24 10.42 -8.48
C GLU A 333 -0.21 11.76 -7.72
N GLN A 334 -0.55 11.76 -6.43
CA GLN A 334 -0.46 12.97 -5.59
C GLN A 334 0.97 13.49 -5.47
N ILE A 335 1.96 12.59 -5.36
CA ILE A 335 3.38 12.94 -5.31
C ILE A 335 3.84 13.60 -6.62
N ASP A 336 3.38 13.11 -7.77
CA ASP A 336 3.68 13.71 -9.07
C ASP A 336 3.10 15.13 -9.19
N MET A 337 1.87 15.35 -8.71
CA MET A 337 1.30 16.70 -8.63
C MET A 337 2.12 17.61 -7.70
N MET A 338 2.54 17.13 -6.54
CA MET A 338 3.38 17.89 -5.61
C MET A 338 4.73 18.27 -6.24
N LYS A 339 5.31 17.38 -7.05
CA LYS A 339 6.52 17.68 -7.82
C LYS A 339 6.30 18.85 -8.75
N ALA A 340 5.24 18.81 -9.54
CA ALA A 340 4.90 19.87 -10.49
C ALA A 340 4.66 21.21 -9.77
N ASP A 341 3.99 21.21 -8.63
CA ASP A 341 3.75 22.42 -7.84
C ASP A 341 5.04 22.98 -7.21
N ALA A 342 5.93 22.10 -6.74
CA ALA A 342 7.23 22.51 -6.23
C ALA A 342 8.08 23.18 -7.33
N GLU A 343 8.12 22.59 -8.53
CA GLU A 343 8.81 23.15 -9.70
C GLU A 343 8.22 24.51 -10.13
N LYS A 344 6.88 24.63 -10.19
CA LYS A 344 6.21 25.92 -10.44
C LYS A 344 6.55 26.96 -9.39
N ALA A 345 6.59 26.59 -8.11
CA ALA A 345 6.95 27.50 -7.03
C ALA A 345 8.42 27.97 -7.12
N VAL A 346 9.35 27.08 -7.50
CA VAL A 346 10.75 27.44 -7.78
C VAL A 346 10.81 28.45 -8.94
N GLN A 347 10.10 28.20 -10.04
CA GLN A 347 10.11 29.10 -11.19
C GLN A 347 9.46 30.45 -10.87
N GLY A 348 8.28 30.45 -10.25
CA GLY A 348 7.52 31.64 -9.91
C GLY A 348 8.24 32.54 -8.91
N SER A 349 8.86 31.96 -7.87
CA SER A 349 9.61 32.78 -6.92
C SER A 349 10.93 33.29 -7.50
N ALA A 350 11.60 32.54 -8.38
CA ALA A 350 12.78 33.03 -9.10
C ALA A 350 12.44 34.27 -9.94
N ASN A 351 11.30 34.25 -10.63
CA ASN A 351 10.80 35.41 -11.36
C ASN A 351 10.50 36.60 -10.44
N ASN A 352 9.88 36.37 -9.28
CA ASN A 352 9.61 37.43 -8.29
C ASN A 352 10.90 38.03 -7.71
N ILE A 353 11.95 37.23 -7.49
CA ILE A 353 13.27 37.74 -7.07
C ILE A 353 13.83 38.68 -8.14
N GLN A 354 13.80 38.26 -9.41
CA GLN A 354 14.29 39.07 -10.53
C GLN A 354 13.51 40.39 -10.66
N ILE A 355 12.17 40.33 -10.67
CA ILE A 355 11.32 41.53 -10.75
C ILE A 355 11.57 42.44 -9.55
N GLY A 356 11.67 41.88 -8.34
CA GLY A 356 11.92 42.65 -7.13
C GLY A 356 13.29 43.35 -7.16
N GLN A 357 14.33 42.70 -7.68
CA GLN A 357 15.65 43.32 -7.88
C GLN A 357 15.57 44.49 -8.87
N GLN A 358 14.90 44.32 -10.01
CA GLN A 358 14.69 45.39 -10.99
C GLN A 358 13.92 46.58 -10.43
N VAL A 359 12.91 46.32 -9.59
CA VAL A 359 12.14 47.38 -8.93
C VAL A 359 13.00 48.12 -7.88
N LEU A 360 13.86 47.42 -7.14
CA LEU A 360 14.79 48.07 -6.20
C LEU A 360 15.77 48.99 -6.93
N GLU A 361 16.36 48.53 -8.04
CA GLU A 361 17.23 49.35 -8.89
C GLU A 361 16.51 50.62 -9.37
N LEU A 362 15.28 50.47 -9.88
CA LEU A 362 14.49 51.63 -10.36
C LEU A 362 14.16 52.63 -9.25
N ILE A 363 13.86 52.16 -8.04
CA ILE A 363 13.59 53.04 -6.88
C ILE A 363 14.85 53.83 -6.50
N ASP A 364 16.00 53.19 -6.54
CA ASP A 364 17.27 53.83 -6.21
C ASP A 364 17.67 54.87 -7.30
N ASP A 365 17.41 54.58 -8.58
CA ASP A 365 17.56 55.55 -9.67
C ASP A 365 16.64 56.78 -9.49
N VAL A 366 15.38 56.57 -9.13
CA VAL A 366 14.42 57.66 -8.88
C VAL A 366 14.84 58.51 -7.69
N ARG A 367 15.35 57.90 -6.61
CA ARG A 367 15.91 58.63 -5.47
C ARG A 367 17.13 59.46 -5.84
N ALA A 368 17.99 58.95 -6.72
CA ALA A 368 19.19 59.68 -7.16
C ALA A 368 18.85 60.91 -8.04
N ALA A 369 17.68 60.90 -8.71
CA ALA A 369 17.22 61.97 -9.58
C ALA A 369 16.36 63.05 -8.89
N SER A 370 15.76 62.74 -7.73
CA SER A 370 14.87 63.62 -6.93
C SER A 370 15.61 64.49 -5.91
#